data_AF-A0A661NRD8-F1
#
_entry.id   AF-A0A661NRD8-F1
#
_cell.length_a   1.000
_cell.length_b   1.000
_cell.length_c   1.000
_cell.angle_alpha   90.00
_cell.angle_beta   90.00
_cell.angle_gamma   90.00
#
_symmetry.space_group_name_H-M   'P 1'
#
loop_
_entity.id
_entity.type
_entity.pdbx_description
1 polymer ?
#
loop_
_entity_poly.entity_id
_entity_poly.type
_entity_poly.pdbx_seq_one_letter_code
_entity_poly.pdbx_strand_id
1 'polypeptide(L)'
;MFDYLRCERCSVSIITAETLQKRYGLDAGRLADSPRVRTNGRADQPCPQCSGELRQVTLAEGETWVAVEECGSCGAVVMDDGEGSILDELLSTVTRR
;
A
#
# COMPACT_ATOMS: atom_id res chain seq x y z
N MET A 1 10.84 13.63 0.02
CA MET A 1 11.34 12.94 -1.19
C MET A 1 10.62 11.61 -1.22
N PHE A 2 9.99 11.25 -2.34
CA PHE A 2 9.11 10.09 -2.42
C PHE A 2 9.96 8.81 -2.56
N ASP A 3 10.05 7.98 -1.52
CA ASP A 3 10.77 6.70 -1.56
C ASP A 3 9.91 5.58 -2.17
N TYR A 4 9.29 5.85 -3.31
CA TYR A 4 8.61 4.85 -4.13
C TYR A 4 9.56 4.41 -5.25
N LEU A 5 9.65 3.09 -5.49
CA LEU A 5 10.22 2.60 -6.74
C LEU A 5 9.16 2.78 -7.82
N ARG A 6 9.29 3.83 -8.64
CA ARG A 6 8.38 4.14 -9.75
C ARG A 6 8.94 3.61 -11.06
N CYS A 7 8.11 2.92 -11.84
CA CYS A 7 8.42 2.59 -13.21
C CYS A 7 7.83 3.63 -14.16
N GLU A 8 8.66 4.44 -14.81
CA GLU A 8 8.22 5.51 -15.73
C GLU A 8 7.51 5.01 -16.99
N ARG A 9 7.58 3.71 -17.30
CA ARG A 9 6.93 3.13 -18.49
C ARG A 9 5.50 2.67 -18.23
N CYS A 10 5.22 2.13 -17.05
CA CYS A 10 3.89 1.65 -16.70
C CYS A 10 3.21 2.51 -15.64
N SER A 11 3.88 3.56 -15.15
CA SER A 11 3.39 4.49 -14.11
C SER A 11 3.02 3.84 -12.77
N VAL A 12 3.51 2.61 -12.54
CA VAL A 12 3.30 1.87 -11.30
C VAL A 12 4.38 2.25 -10.28
N SER A 13 3.96 2.40 -9.04
CA SER A 13 4.82 2.67 -7.88
C SER A 13 4.79 1.49 -6.92
N ILE A 14 5.94 1.18 -6.30
CA ILE A 14 6.07 0.14 -5.29
C ILE A 14 6.63 0.73 -4.00
N ILE A 15 6.02 0.40 -2.87
CA ILE A 15 6.55 0.63 -1.52
C ILE A 15 6.75 -0.71 -0.81
N THR A 16 7.87 -0.87 -0.10
CA THR A 16 8.17 -2.10 0.63
C THR A 16 7.51 -2.10 2.01
N ALA A 17 7.32 -3.30 2.58
CA ALA A 17 6.86 -3.45 3.96
C ALA A 17 7.75 -2.69 4.96
N GLU A 18 9.07 -2.72 4.76
CA GLU A 18 10.03 -2.00 5.62
C GLU A 18 9.80 -0.48 5.58
N THR A 19 9.59 0.09 4.39
CA THR A 19 9.29 1.52 4.25
C THR A 19 7.93 1.86 4.88
N LEU A 20 6.93 0.98 4.74
CA LEU A 20 5.63 1.14 5.40
C LEU A 20 5.75 1.18 6.93
N GLN A 21 6.54 0.27 7.52
CA GLN A 21 6.83 0.26 8.96
C GLN A 21 7.48 1.56 9.40
N LYS A 22 8.58 1.95 8.74
CA LYS A 22 9.36 3.14 9.12
C LYS A 22 8.58 4.44 8.97
N ARG A 23 7.74 4.55 7.94
CA ARG A 23 7.04 5.80 7.61
C ARG A 23 5.72 5.98 8.36
N TYR A 24 4.96 4.90 8.53
CA TYR A 24 3.59 4.98 9.08
C TYR A 24 3.43 4.24 10.41
N GLY A 25 4.47 3.58 10.93
CA GLY A 25 4.41 2.89 12.22
C GLY A 25 3.50 1.66 12.20
N LEU A 26 3.36 0.99 11.06
CA LEU A 26 2.57 -0.24 10.96
C LEU A 26 3.35 -1.42 11.56
N ASP A 27 2.83 -2.07 12.59
CA ASP A 27 3.54 -3.09 13.40
C ASP A 27 3.99 -4.35 12.64
N ALA A 28 3.56 -4.53 11.39
CA ALA A 28 4.06 -5.57 10.48
C ALA A 28 4.39 -5.07 9.06
N GLY A 29 4.27 -3.77 8.80
CA GLY A 29 4.42 -3.22 7.44
C GLY A 29 3.31 -3.68 6.48
N ARG A 30 2.14 -3.98 7.03
CA ARG A 30 0.97 -4.47 6.30
C ARG A 30 -0.15 -3.45 6.39
N LEU A 31 -0.68 -3.05 5.25
CA LEU A 31 -1.90 -2.27 5.16
C LEU A 31 -3.11 -3.11 5.57
N ALA A 32 -3.08 -4.43 5.32
CA ALA A 32 -4.17 -5.33 5.70
C ALA A 32 -4.48 -5.34 7.20
N ASP A 33 -3.53 -4.94 8.05
CA ASP A 33 -3.68 -4.85 9.50
C ASP A 33 -4.17 -3.46 9.97
N SER A 34 -4.35 -2.52 9.04
CA SER A 34 -4.81 -1.16 9.35
C SER A 34 -6.30 -1.15 9.74
N PRO A 35 -6.72 -0.35 10.74
CA PRO A 35 -8.14 -0.18 11.07
C PRO A 35 -8.97 0.48 9.95
N ARG A 36 -8.29 1.03 8.93
CA ARG A 36 -8.92 1.66 7.76
C ARG A 36 -9.28 0.66 6.66
N VAL A 37 -8.90 -0.61 6.77
CA VAL A 37 -9.26 -1.62 5.77
C VAL A 37 -10.77 -1.77 5.69
N ARG A 38 -11.29 -1.81 4.46
CA ARG A 38 -12.70 -2.06 4.15
C ARG A 38 -12.90 -3.34 3.37
N THR A 39 -11.98 -3.65 2.48
CA THR A 39 -12.00 -4.89 1.70
C THR A 39 -10.59 -5.45 1.61
N ASN A 40 -10.53 -6.78 1.52
CA ASN A 40 -9.31 -7.55 1.25
C ASN A 40 -9.70 -8.67 0.28
N GLY A 41 -9.37 -8.49 -1.00
CA GLY A 41 -9.73 -9.37 -2.10
C GLY A 41 -8.50 -9.99 -2.76
N ARG A 42 -8.70 -11.00 -3.61
CA ARG A 42 -7.62 -11.53 -4.45
C ARG A 42 -7.33 -10.56 -5.59
N ALA A 43 -6.06 -10.39 -5.92
CA ALA A 43 -5.63 -9.85 -7.19
C ALA A 43 -5.00 -10.98 -8.01
N ASP A 44 -5.28 -11.06 -9.30
CA ASP A 44 -4.82 -12.16 -10.17
C ASP A 44 -3.37 -11.97 -10.66
N GLN A 45 -2.59 -11.12 -9.97
CA GLN A 45 -1.28 -10.66 -10.43
C GLN A 45 -0.16 -11.11 -9.48
N PRO A 46 0.99 -11.55 -10.02
CA PRO A 46 2.15 -11.89 -9.21
C PRO A 46 2.80 -10.62 -8.64
N CYS A 47 3.40 -10.73 -7.46
CA CYS A 47 4.15 -9.64 -6.87
C CYS A 47 5.42 -9.34 -7.71
N PRO A 48 5.70 -8.07 -8.05
CA PRO A 48 6.91 -7.70 -8.79
C PRO A 48 8.20 -7.81 -7.95
N GLN A 49 8.08 -7.89 -6.62
CA GLN A 49 9.22 -7.95 -5.70
C GLN A 49 9.57 -9.38 -5.26
N CYS A 50 8.60 -10.30 -5.27
CA CYS A 50 8.81 -11.70 -4.87
C CYS A 50 7.84 -12.62 -5.63
N SER A 51 8.01 -13.95 -5.55
CA SER A 51 7.11 -14.90 -6.22
C SER A 51 5.75 -15.10 -5.53
N GLY A 52 5.35 -14.20 -4.63
CA GLY A 52 4.07 -14.25 -3.92
C GLY A 52 2.90 -13.67 -4.73
N GLU A 53 1.69 -13.88 -4.23
CA GLU A 53 0.46 -13.34 -4.81
C GLU A 53 0.12 -11.95 -4.26
N LEU A 54 -0.34 -11.07 -5.14
CA LEU A 54 -0.94 -9.79 -4.76
C LEU A 54 -2.39 -9.99 -4.30
N ARG A 55 -2.84 -9.07 -3.45
CA ARG A 55 -4.20 -8.98 -2.93
C ARG A 55 -4.65 -7.54 -2.97
N GLN A 56 -5.87 -7.31 -3.42
CA GLN A 56 -6.42 -5.96 -3.40
C GLN A 56 -6.82 -5.61 -1.97
N VAL A 57 -6.35 -4.47 -1.47
CA VAL A 57 -6.68 -3.91 -0.16
C VAL A 57 -7.27 -2.53 -0.38
N THR A 58 -8.47 -2.28 0.14
CA THR A 58 -9.06 -0.93 0.13
C THR A 58 -9.00 -0.32 1.52
N LEU A 59 -8.41 0.87 1.62
CA LEU A 59 -8.40 1.71 2.81
C LEU A 59 -9.37 2.87 2.64
N ALA A 60 -10.12 3.21 3.69
CA ALA A 60 -11.01 4.36 3.67
C ALA A 60 -11.15 5.06 5.03
N GLU A 61 -11.26 6.38 5.00
CA GLU A 61 -11.60 7.25 6.13
C GLU A 61 -12.44 8.43 5.64
N GLY A 62 -13.68 8.57 6.12
CA GLY A 62 -14.61 9.57 5.62
C GLY A 62 -14.94 9.35 4.14
N GLU A 63 -14.78 10.40 3.33
CA GLU A 63 -14.96 10.35 1.87
C GLU A 63 -13.68 9.94 1.11
N THR A 64 -12.54 9.91 1.80
CA THR A 64 -11.25 9.53 1.20
C THR A 64 -11.09 8.01 1.21
N TRP A 65 -10.75 7.43 0.06
CA TRP A 65 -10.48 6.01 -0.08
C TRP A 65 -9.44 5.73 -1.16
N VAL A 66 -8.72 4.62 -1.02
CA VAL A 66 -7.77 4.11 -2.02
C VAL A 66 -7.84 2.58 -2.07
N ALA A 67 -7.82 2.00 -3.26
CA ALA A 67 -7.58 0.58 -3.47
C ALA A 67 -6.15 0.41 -3.94
N VAL A 68 -5.41 -0.55 -3.38
CA VAL A 68 -4.02 -0.85 -3.74
C VAL A 68 -3.80 -2.35 -3.72
N GLU A 69 -2.75 -2.85 -4.35
CA GLU A 69 -2.36 -4.26 -4.23
C GLU A 69 -1.27 -4.47 -3.18
N GLU A 70 -1.55 -5.28 -2.16
CA GLU A 70 -0.57 -5.73 -1.17
C GLU A 70 -0.15 -7.17 -1.44
N CYS A 71 1.16 -7.45 -1.41
CA CYS A 71 1.67 -8.82 -1.43
C CYS A 71 1.46 -9.52 -0.09
N GLY A 72 0.78 -10.66 -0.12
CA GLY A 72 0.56 -11.50 1.06
C GLY A 72 1.85 -12.03 1.71
N SER A 73 2.93 -12.15 0.93
CA SER A 73 4.19 -12.78 1.34
C SER A 73 5.23 -11.78 1.85
N CYS A 74 5.56 -10.75 1.06
CA CYS A 74 6.60 -9.77 1.41
C CYS A 74 6.06 -8.42 1.90
N GLY A 75 4.74 -8.21 1.88
CA GLY A 75 4.10 -6.95 2.31
C GLY A 75 4.40 -5.75 1.40
N ALA A 76 4.97 -5.97 0.22
CA ALA A 76 5.11 -4.92 -0.78
C ALA A 76 3.73 -4.43 -1.23
N VAL A 77 3.58 -3.12 -1.37
CA VAL A 77 2.36 -2.50 -1.89
C VAL A 77 2.66 -1.90 -3.25
N VAL A 78 1.85 -2.28 -4.23
CA VAL A 78 1.87 -1.82 -5.60
C VAL A 78 0.71 -0.83 -5.77
N MET A 79 0.98 0.25 -6.47
CA MET A 79 0.07 1.39 -6.60
C MET A 79 0.10 1.91 -8.03
N ASP A 80 -1.06 2.23 -8.56
CA ASP A 80 -1.22 3.00 -9.78
C ASP A 80 -0.87 4.48 -9.56
N ASP A 81 -0.81 5.24 -10.66
CA ASP A 81 -0.48 6.65 -10.61
C ASP A 81 -1.51 7.43 -9.79
N GLY A 82 -1.02 8.20 -8.81
CA GLY A 82 -1.86 8.99 -7.90
C GLY A 82 -2.25 8.29 -6.59
N GLU A 83 -2.35 6.95 -6.57
CA GLU A 83 -2.79 6.21 -5.36
C GLU A 83 -1.86 6.41 -4.17
N GLY A 84 -0.55 6.52 -4.40
CA GLY A 84 0.43 6.76 -3.33
C GLY A 84 0.18 8.06 -2.55
N SER A 85 -0.37 9.09 -3.20
CA SER A 85 -0.70 10.35 -2.52
C SER A 85 -1.92 10.22 -1.61
N ILE A 86 -2.92 9.44 -2.03
CA ILE A 86 -4.12 9.17 -1.24
C ILE A 86 -3.78 8.24 -0.07
N LEU A 87 -2.94 7.23 -0.31
CA LEU A 87 -2.42 6.37 0.75
C LEU A 87 -1.66 7.18 1.80
N ASP A 88 -0.85 8.15 1.36
CA ASP A 88 -0.15 9.08 2.25
C ASP A 88 -1.10 9.91 3.11
N GLU A 89 -2.17 10.45 2.53
CA GLU A 89 -3.21 11.19 3.27
C GLU A 89 -3.87 10.31 4.35
N LEU A 90 -4.28 9.09 3.97
CA LEU A 90 -4.96 8.15 4.87
C LEU A 90 -4.06 7.67 6.02
N LEU A 91 -2.76 7.49 5.78
CA LEU A 91 -1.84 6.95 6.78
C LEU A 91 -1.11 8.03 7.60
N SER A 92 -0.87 9.24 7.05
CA SER A 92 -0.23 10.34 7.79
C SER A 92 -1.12 10.95 8.88
N THR A 93 -2.44 10.75 8.79
CA THR A 93 -3.39 11.15 9.83
C THR A 93 -3.22 10.34 11.13
N VAL A 94 -2.52 9.20 11.08
CA VAL A 94 -2.20 8.35 12.25
C VAL A 94 -1.07 8.92 13.10
N THR A 95 -0.11 9.63 12.51
CA THR A 95 1.13 10.08 13.18
C THR A 95 1.03 11.46 13.85
N ARG A 96 -0.17 12.05 13.91
CA ARG A 96 -0.41 13.37 14.55
C ARG A 96 -1.19 13.33 15.88
N ARG A 97 -1.33 12.17 16.53
CA ARG A 97 -1.92 12.07 17.87
C ARG A 97 -0.94 11.55 18.89
#